data_AF-A0A0A7I4V2-F1
#
_entry.id   AF-A0A0A7I4V2-F1
#
_cell.length_a   1.000
_cell.length_b   1.000
_cell.length_c   1.000
_cell.angle_alpha   90.00
_cell.angle_beta   90.00
_cell.angle_gamma   90.00
#
_symmetry.space_group_name_H-M   'P 1'
#
loop_
_entity.id
_entity.type
_entity.pdbx_description
1 polymer ?
#
loop_
_entity_poly.entity_id
_entity_poly.type
_entity_poly.pdbx_seq_one_letter_code
_entity_poly.pdbx_strand_id
1 'polypeptide(L)' 'MHSRVMRRHPEVSKADVLASWRNRVGWSYRPGTDPLRYLAIGYDDSDRLLEMCAVFDVDHWVIFHAMPATAKFLREVTE' A
#
# COMPACT_ATOMS: atom_id res chain seq x y z
N MET A 1 9.78 -1.93 -3.95
CA MET A 1 8.50 -2.46 -4.45
C MET A 1 8.69 -3.84 -5.04
N HIS A 2 7.84 -4.79 -4.69
CA HIS A 2 7.93 -6.18 -5.15
C HIS A 2 7.26 -6.39 -6.53
N SER A 3 7.90 -7.16 -7.43
CA SER A 3 7.43 -7.40 -8.81
C SER A 3 6.04 -8.04 -8.90
N ARG A 4 5.63 -8.77 -7.86
CA ARG A 4 4.32 -9.44 -7.76
C ARG A 4 3.13 -8.49 -7.82
N VAL A 5 3.28 -7.21 -7.43
CA VAL A 5 2.17 -6.24 -7.41
C VAL A 5 1.55 -6.12 -8.80
N MET A 6 2.38 -5.77 -9.79
CA MET A 6 1.91 -5.48 -11.16
C MET A 6 1.47 -6.73 -11.90
N ARG A 7 2.01 -7.90 -11.51
CA ARG A 7 1.58 -9.18 -12.05
C ARG A 7 0.16 -9.55 -11.63
N ARG A 8 -0.27 -9.14 -10.43
CA ARG A 8 -1.64 -9.41 -9.94
C ARG A 8 -2.62 -8.29 -10.29
N HIS A 9 -2.12 -7.06 -10.38
CA HIS A 9 -2.88 -5.85 -10.64
C HIS A 9 -2.24 -5.08 -11.81
N PRO A 10 -2.40 -5.55 -13.06
CA PRO A 10 -1.83 -4.88 -14.24
C PRO A 10 -2.38 -3.46 -14.46
N GLU A 11 -3.53 -3.13 -13.87
CA GLU A 11 -4.16 -1.81 -13.86
C GLU A 11 -3.47 -0.78 -12.93
N VAL A 12 -2.54 -1.24 -12.11
CA VAL A 12 -1.74 -0.42 -11.20
C VAL A 12 -0.31 -0.35 -11.74
N SER A 13 0.20 0.86 -11.94
CA SER A 13 1.56 1.15 -12.39
C SER A 13 2.51 1.45 -11.22
N LYS A 14 3.83 1.39 -11.47
CA LYS A 14 4.81 1.61 -10.40
C LYS A 14 4.78 3.06 -9.94
N ALA A 15 4.49 3.97 -10.87
CA ALA A 15 4.30 5.38 -10.56
C ALA A 15 3.09 5.57 -9.64
N ASP A 16 1.97 4.91 -9.94
CA ASP A 16 0.72 5.02 -9.17
C ASP A 16 0.93 4.65 -7.70
N VAL A 17 1.61 3.53 -7.45
CA VAL A 17 1.91 3.08 -6.08
C VAL A 17 2.86 4.05 -5.36
N LEU A 18 3.86 4.58 -6.06
CA LEU A 18 4.80 5.53 -5.45
C LEU A 18 4.14 6.88 -5.16
N ALA A 19 3.26 7.36 -6.05
CA ALA A 19 2.46 8.56 -5.85
C ALA A 19 1.52 8.36 -4.65
N SER A 20 0.74 7.28 -4.65
CA SER A 20 -0.14 6.91 -3.54
C SER A 20 0.58 6.79 -2.20
N TRP A 21 1.76 6.17 -2.17
CA TRP A 21 2.55 6.04 -0.94
C TRP A 21 3.04 7.39 -0.39
N ARG A 22 3.42 8.31 -1.28
CA ARG A 22 3.80 9.68 -0.90
C ARG A 22 2.60 10.48 -0.43
N ASN A 23 1.47 10.34 -1.13
CA ASN A 23 0.20 11.02 -0.87
C ASN A 23 -0.73 10.19 0.03
N ARG A 24 -0.16 9.48 1.02
CA ARG A 24 -0.94 8.63 1.91
C ARG A 24 -1.81 9.49 2.84
N VAL A 25 -3.07 9.11 2.96
CA VAL A 25 -4.08 9.80 3.78
C VAL A 25 -4.47 9.00 5.03
N GLY A 26 -4.06 7.74 5.09
CA GLY A 26 -4.26 6.87 6.26
C GLY A 26 -3.18 5.80 6.33
N TRP A 27 -2.88 5.38 7.54
CA TRP A 27 -1.91 4.32 7.80
C TRP A 27 -2.23 3.60 9.11
N SER A 28 -1.90 2.31 9.15
CA SER A 28 -2.01 1.44 10.33
C SER A 28 -0.95 0.34 10.24
N TYR A 29 -0.93 -0.59 11.20
CA TYR A 29 -0.03 -1.74 11.19
C TYR A 29 -0.73 -2.98 11.76
N ARG A 30 -0.27 -4.17 11.36
CA ARG A 30 -0.79 -5.45 11.86
C ARG A 30 0.12 -5.97 12.97
N PRO A 31 -0.29 -5.92 14.26
CA PRO A 31 0.50 -6.49 15.34
C PRO A 31 0.66 -8.00 15.17
N GLY A 32 1.77 -8.56 15.66
CA GLY A 32 2.04 -9.99 15.63
C GLY A 32 2.53 -10.56 14.30
N THR A 33 2.85 -9.72 13.31
CA THR A 33 3.53 -10.13 12.08
C THR A 33 5.04 -9.91 12.19
N ASP A 34 5.84 -10.82 11.62
CA ASP A 34 7.29 -10.69 11.51
C ASP A 34 7.73 -10.86 10.03
N PRO A 35 8.32 -9.84 9.38
CA PRO A 35 8.48 -8.47 9.87
C PRO A 35 7.14 -7.75 10.05
N LEU A 36 7.13 -6.65 10.82
CA LEU A 36 5.92 -5.86 11.08
C LEU A 36 5.34 -5.33 9.76
N ARG A 37 4.06 -5.61 9.51
CA ARG A 37 3.36 -5.20 8.30
C ARG A 37 2.62 -3.90 8.53
N TYR A 38 2.88 -2.95 7.65
CA TYR A 38 2.22 -1.65 7.61
C TYR A 38 1.17 -1.63 6.51
N LEU A 39 0.06 -1.00 6.80
CA LEU A 39 -1.06 -0.77 5.90
C LEU A 39 -1.12 0.72 5.61
N ALA A 40 -1.36 1.10 4.36
CA ALA A 40 -1.53 2.48 3.98
C ALA A 40 -2.59 2.61 2.89
N ILE A 41 -3.27 3.75 2.89
CA ILE A 41 -4.16 4.18 1.81
C ILE A 41 -3.70 5.56 1.32
N GLY A 42 -3.75 5.78 0.02
CA GLY A 42 -3.32 7.05 -0.58
C GLY A 42 -3.78 7.22 -2.02
N TYR A 43 -3.79 8.45 -2.49
CA TYR A 43 -4.23 8.79 -3.84
C TYR A 43 -3.05 8.79 -4.82
N ASP A 44 -3.20 8.11 -5.95
CA ASP A 44 -2.29 8.29 -7.08
C ASP A 44 -2.55 9.63 -7.80
N ASP A 45 -1.73 9.94 -8.82
CA ASP A 45 -1.84 11.20 -9.56
C ASP A 45 -3.10 11.29 -10.45
N SER A 46 -3.91 10.22 -10.52
CA SER A 46 -5.19 10.15 -11.22
C SER A 46 -6.39 10.13 -10.26
N ASP A 47 -6.19 10.57 -9.00
CA ASP A 47 -7.20 10.56 -7.92
C ASP A 47 -7.78 9.18 -7.60
N ARG A 48 -7.11 8.09 -7.97
CA ARG A 48 -7.51 6.75 -7.54
C ARG A 48 -6.92 6.45 -6.18
N LEU A 49 -7.78 6.05 -5.25
CA LEU A 49 -7.35 5.60 -3.92
C LEU A 49 -6.81 4.16 -4.03
N LEU A 50 -5.57 3.95 -3.63
CA LEU A 50 -4.94 2.63 -3.55
C LEU A 50 -4.80 2.19 -2.09
N GLU A 51 -4.99 0.89 -1.85
CA GLU A 51 -4.53 0.21 -0.65
C GLU A 51 -3.14 -0.36 -0.86
N MET A 52 -2.29 -0.29 0.14
CA MET A 52 -0.89 -0.72 0.07
C MET A 52 -0.47 -1.44 1.35
N CYS A 53 0.25 -2.56 1.22
CA CYS A 53 0.95 -3.19 2.33
C CYS A 53 2.46 -3.09 2.13
N ALA A 54 3.15 -2.70 3.19
CA ALA A 54 4.60 -2.56 3.20
C ALA A 54 5.23 -3.21 4.43
N VAL A 55 6.52 -3.50 4.33
CA VAL A 55 7.40 -3.78 5.46
C VAL A 55 8.50 -2.73 5.45
N PHE A 56 9.04 -2.40 6.62
CA PHE A 56 10.26 -1.60 6.72
C PHE A 56 11.43 -2.56 6.90
N ASP A 57 12.37 -2.53 5.96
CA ASP A 57 13.53 -3.42 5.90
C ASP A 57 14.79 -2.58 5.68
N VAL A 58 15.86 -2.80 6.45
CA VAL A 58 17.17 -2.10 6.38
C VAL A 58 17.06 -0.67 5.80
N ASP A 59 16.37 0.21 6.52
CA ASP A 59 16.15 1.63 6.20
C ASP A 59 15.30 1.99 4.97
N HIS A 60 14.57 1.05 4.39
CA HIS A 60 13.67 1.34 3.28
C HIS A 60 12.33 0.63 3.35
N TRP A 61 11.32 1.26 2.74
CA TRP A 61 9.98 0.69 2.61
C TRP A 61 9.90 -0.28 1.44
N VAL A 62 9.49 -1.52 1.72
CA VAL A 62 9.21 -2.54 0.71
C VAL A 62 7.71 -2.72 0.58
N ILE A 63 7.10 -2.01 -0.37
CA ILE A 63 5.70 -2.24 -0.74
C ILE A 63 5.61 -3.56 -1.51
N PHE A 64 4.89 -4.53 -0.97
CA PHE A 64 4.76 -5.88 -1.52
C PHE A 64 3.35 -6.23 -2.01
N HIS A 65 2.37 -5.37 -1.68
CA HIS A 65 1.00 -5.43 -2.17
C HIS A 65 0.50 -4.01 -2.40
N ALA A 66 -0.17 -3.80 -3.53
CA ALA A 66 -0.95 -2.60 -3.81
C ALA A 66 -2.06 -2.94 -4.80
N MET A 67 -3.23 -2.33 -4.63
CA MET A 67 -4.38 -2.43 -5.53
C MET A 67 -5.36 -1.27 -5.30
N PRO A 68 -6.37 -1.05 -6.15
CA PRO A 68 -7.45 -0.12 -5.83
C PRO A 68 -8.06 -0.43 -4.45
N ALA A 69 -8.27 0.60 -3.65
CA ALA A 69 -8.69 0.45 -2.26
C ALA A 69 -10.08 -0.20 -2.15
N THR A 70 -10.21 -1.11 -1.20
CA THR A 70 -11.45 -1.81 -0.88
C THR A 70 -12.07 -1.29 0.41
N ALA A 71 -13.40 -1.35 0.53
CA ALA A 71 -14.11 -0.95 1.74
C ALA A 71 -13.70 -1.76 3.00
N LYS A 72 -13.15 -2.96 2.81
CA LYS A 72 -12.62 -3.77 3.92
C LYS A 72 -11.30 -3.20 4.43
N PHE A 73 -10.38 -2.89 3.52
CA PHE A 73 -9.08 -2.34 3.88
C PHE A 73 -9.19 -0.94 4.48
N LEU A 74 -10.11 -0.11 3.94
CA LEU A 74 -10.37 1.22 4.50
C LEU A 74 -10.80 1.14 5.97
N ARG A 75 -11.69 0.20 6.32
CA ARG A 75 -12.08 -0.06 7.71
C ARG A 75 -10.88 -0.45 8.56
N GLU A 76 -10.08 -1.42 8.09
CA GLU A 76 -8.89 -1.89 8.80
C GLU A 76 -7.84 -0.78 9.06
N VAL A 77 -7.75 0.23 8.18
CA VAL A 77 -6.81 1.35 8.33
C VAL A 77 -7.36 2.47 9.22
N THR A 78 -8.68 2.54 9.42
CA THR A 78 -9.35 3.64 10.16
C THR A 78 -9.86 3.25 11.55
N GLU A 79 -9.81 1.96 11.89
CA GLU A 79 -10.03 1.42 13.25
C GLU A 79 -8.76 1.54 14.12
#